data_AF-A0A936THQ5-F1
#
_entry.id   AF-A0A936THQ5-F1
#
_cell.length_a   1.000
_cell.length_b   1.000
_cell.length_c   1.000
_cell.angle_alpha   90.00
_cell.angle_beta   90.00
_cell.angle_gamma   90.00
#
_symmetry.space_group_name_H-M   'P 1'
#
loop_
_entity.id
_entity.type
_entity.pdbx_description
1 polymer ?
#
loop_
_entity_poly.entity_id
_entity_poly.type
_entity_poly.pdbx_seq_one_letter_code
_entity_poly.pdbx_strand_id
1 'polypeptide(L)'
;MPDRYLLKLIGFIALLNVLHLVDHIFRGDFHWPIDEQSVGFIVVATVILGGLALGVWLYRVGWVGPRFWVIVGVLGVGLGWFSHFSPMTDQPVSVVYRGYATPWVGALAVGCLFLLMVSVLGATLYAGYLWKRGSSS
;
A
#
# COMPACT_ATOMS: atom_id res chain seq x y z
N MET A 1 17.87 12.50 12.12
CA MET A 1 17.74 11.08 12.50
C MET A 1 16.38 10.56 12.04
N PRO A 2 16.28 9.32 11.55
CA PRO A 2 15.00 8.76 11.10
C PRO A 2 13.99 8.69 12.23
N ASP A 3 12.75 9.12 11.96
CA ASP A 3 11.68 9.04 12.96
C ASP A 3 11.22 7.58 13.14
N ARG A 4 11.26 7.11 14.39
CA ARG A 4 10.95 5.71 14.72
C ARG A 4 9.47 5.40 14.56
N TYR A 5 8.58 6.36 14.77
CA TYR A 5 7.15 6.15 14.64
C TYR A 5 6.74 6.06 13.17
N LEU A 6 7.29 6.93 12.31
CA LEU A 6 7.11 6.85 10.87
C LEU A 6 7.60 5.50 10.31
N LEU A 7 8.77 5.01 10.76
CA LEU A 7 9.26 3.69 10.38
C LEU A 7 8.33 2.54 10.82
N LYS A 8 7.72 2.64 12.00
CA LYS A 8 6.73 1.64 12.46
C LYS A 8 5.47 1.67 11.60
N LEU A 9 4.98 2.85 11.25
CA LEU A 9 3.83 3.00 10.35
C LEU A 9 4.13 2.40 8.96
N ILE A 10 5.30 2.70 8.39
CA ILE A 10 5.72 2.12 7.11
C ILE A 10 5.85 0.60 7.19
N GLY A 11 6.41 0.06 8.28
CA GLY A 11 6.48 -1.37 8.51
C GLY A 11 5.10 -2.03 8.61
N PHE A 12 4.15 -1.37 9.27
CA PHE A 12 2.76 -1.84 9.35
C PHE A 12 2.07 -1.80 7.98
N ILE A 13 2.27 -0.73 7.20
CA ILE A 13 1.79 -0.64 5.82
C ILE A 13 2.37 -1.76 4.97
N ALA A 14 3.67 -2.07 5.09
CA ALA A 14 4.31 -3.15 4.35
C ALA A 14 3.68 -4.51 4.69
N LEU A 15 3.40 -4.78 5.97
CA LEU A 15 2.69 -5.99 6.39
C LEU A 15 1.30 -6.08 5.77
N LEU A 16 0.49 -5.02 5.88
CA LEU A 16 -0.85 -4.98 5.29
C LEU A 16 -0.81 -5.11 3.76
N ASN A 17 0.19 -4.54 3.10
CA ASN A 17 0.37 -4.64 1.67
C ASN A 17 0.72 -6.07 1.23
N VAL A 18 1.50 -6.81 2.03
CA VAL A 18 1.75 -8.24 1.79
C VAL A 18 0.47 -9.05 2.00
N LEU A 19 -0.32 -8.77 3.04
CA LEU A 19 -1.61 -9.44 3.24
C LEU A 19 -2.59 -9.16 2.08
N HIS A 20 -2.62 -7.92 1.60
CA HIS A 20 -3.41 -7.52 0.43
C HIS A 20 -2.93 -8.23 -0.85
N LEU A 21 -1.61 -8.36 -1.03
CA LEU A 21 -1.03 -9.12 -2.13
C LEU A 21 -1.45 -10.60 -2.08
N VAL A 22 -1.47 -11.20 -0.89
CA VAL A 22 -1.93 -12.58 -0.68
C VAL A 22 -3.42 -12.72 -0.99
N ASP A 23 -4.25 -11.74 -0.63
CA ASP A 23 -5.67 -11.68 -1.04
C ASP A 23 -5.82 -11.75 -2.57
N HIS A 24 -5.05 -10.95 -3.31
CA HIS A 24 -5.04 -10.99 -4.78
C HIS A 24 -4.68 -12.39 -5.32
N ILE A 25 -3.68 -13.07 -4.73
CA ILE A 25 -3.32 -14.44 -5.13
C ILE A 25 -4.48 -15.41 -4.90
N PHE A 26 -5.15 -15.33 -3.74
CA PHE A 26 -6.29 -16.21 -3.44
C PHE A 26 -7.51 -15.93 -4.31
N ARG A 27 -7.69 -14.68 -4.75
CA ARG A 27 -8.71 -14.28 -5.73
C ARG A 27 -8.33 -14.65 -7.17
N GLY A 28 -7.15 -15.21 -7.39
CA GLY A 28 -6.70 -15.71 -8.68
C GLY A 28 -6.13 -14.63 -9.60
N ASP A 29 -5.65 -13.50 -9.07
CA ASP A 29 -4.98 -12.47 -9.90
C ASP A 29 -3.56 -12.88 -10.33
N PHE A 30 -3.03 -13.92 -9.71
CA PHE A 30 -1.83 -14.62 -10.13
C PHE A 30 -2.17 -16.09 -10.34
N HIS A 31 -1.94 -16.59 -11.55
CA HIS A 31 -2.26 -17.98 -11.88
C HIS A 31 -1.27 -18.56 -12.90
N TRP A 32 -1.38 -19.88 -13.09
CA TRP A 32 -0.70 -20.59 -14.16
C TRP A 32 -1.72 -21.11 -15.18
N PRO A 33 -1.51 -20.93 -16.49
CA PRO A 33 -0.39 -20.24 -17.14
C PRO A 33 -0.40 -18.73 -16.89
N ILE A 34 0.79 -18.10 -16.96
CA ILE A 34 0.96 -16.65 -16.80
C ILE A 34 0.43 -15.93 -18.04
N ASP A 35 -0.41 -14.92 -17.82
CA ASP A 35 -0.95 -14.02 -18.83
C ASP A 35 -0.69 -12.54 -18.48
N GLU A 36 -1.31 -11.63 -19.23
CA GLU A 36 -1.16 -10.18 -19.03
C GLU A 36 -1.60 -9.72 -17.64
N GLN A 37 -2.65 -10.31 -17.07
CA GLN A 37 -3.13 -9.99 -15.72
C GLN A 37 -2.09 -10.37 -14.67
N SER A 38 -1.57 -11.60 -14.75
CA SER A 38 -0.53 -12.10 -13.86
C SER A 38 0.77 -11.27 -13.96
N VAL A 39 1.15 -10.83 -15.17
CA VAL A 39 2.31 -9.94 -15.37
C VAL A 39 2.09 -8.57 -14.74
N GLY A 40 0.91 -7.96 -14.97
CA GLY A 40 0.56 -6.67 -14.38
C GLY A 40 0.60 -6.70 -12.85
N PHE A 41 0.05 -7.76 -12.26
CA PHE A 41 0.11 -8.02 -10.82
C PHE A 41 1.55 -8.09 -10.30
N ILE A 42 2.43 -8.87 -10.93
CA ILE A 42 3.84 -9.02 -10.51
C ILE A 42 4.58 -7.68 -10.58
N VAL A 43 4.36 -6.90 -11.64
CA VAL A 43 4.99 -5.59 -11.81
C VAL A 43 4.58 -4.64 -10.69
N VAL A 44 3.28 -4.51 -10.43
CA VAL A 44 2.75 -3.63 -9.36
C VAL A 44 3.28 -4.06 -8.00
N ALA A 45 3.26 -5.36 -7.69
CA ALA A 45 3.76 -5.91 -6.43
C ALA A 45 5.25 -5.59 -6.22
N THR A 46 6.06 -5.79 -7.27
CA THR A 46 7.50 -5.55 -7.26
C THR A 46 7.80 -4.07 -7.05
N VAL A 47 7.10 -3.18 -7.76
CA VAL A 47 7.29 -1.73 -7.63
C VAL A 47 6.94 -1.26 -6.22
N ILE A 48 5.82 -1.71 -5.64
CA ILE A 48 5.42 -1.27 -4.30
C ILE A 48 6.36 -1.82 -3.24
N LEU A 49 6.60 -3.13 -3.19
CA LEU A 49 7.44 -3.72 -2.14
C LEU A 49 8.91 -3.31 -2.28
N GLY A 50 9.43 -3.30 -3.50
CA GLY A 50 10.78 -2.83 -3.80
C GLY A 50 10.95 -1.35 -3.49
N GLY A 51 9.99 -0.52 -3.89
CA GLY A 51 9.96 0.92 -3.60
C GLY A 51 9.90 1.22 -2.11
N LEU A 52 9.08 0.49 -1.34
CA LEU A 52 9.02 0.60 0.11
C LEU A 52 10.36 0.20 0.76
N ALA A 53 10.93 -0.94 0.38
CA ALA A 53 12.21 -1.41 0.92
C ALA A 53 13.34 -0.42 0.63
N LEU A 54 13.46 0.05 -0.61
CA LEU A 54 14.45 1.04 -1.02
C LEU A 54 14.22 2.38 -0.29
N GLY A 55 12.97 2.85 -0.22
CA GLY A 55 12.61 4.07 0.50
C GLY A 55 12.97 4.01 1.98
N VAL A 56 12.71 2.88 2.65
CA VAL A 56 13.11 2.65 4.05
C VAL A 56 14.62 2.69 4.20
N TRP A 57 15.36 2.03 3.30
CA TRP A 57 16.82 2.05 3.32
C TRP A 57 17.35 3.47 3.17
N LEU A 58 16.92 4.20 2.12
CA LEU A 58 17.28 5.60 1.88
C LEU A 58 16.96 6.51 3.07
N TYR A 59 15.81 6.29 3.71
CA TYR A 59 15.38 7.06 4.87
C TYR A 59 16.28 6.79 6.09
N ARG A 60 16.68 5.53 6.30
CA ARG A 60 17.58 5.14 7.40
C ARG A 60 18.99 5.70 7.25
N VAL A 61 19.53 5.72 6.03
CA VAL A 61 20.85 6.32 5.74
C VAL A 61 20.81 7.85 5.64
N GLY A 62 19.63 8.47 5.79
CA GLY A 62 19.46 9.92 5.83
C GLY A 62 19.45 10.60 4.46
N TRP A 63 19.38 9.84 3.37
CA TRP A 63 19.36 10.37 2.00
C TRP A 63 18.02 11.00 1.64
N VAL A 64 16.93 10.50 2.24
CA VAL A 64 15.59 11.07 2.09
C VAL A 64 15.00 11.42 3.45
N GLY A 65 14.08 12.39 3.45
CA GLY A 65 13.40 12.87 4.66
C GLY A 65 11.89 12.65 4.62
N PRO A 66 11.13 13.23 5.56
CA PRO A 66 9.67 13.09 5.61
C PRO A 66 8.95 13.55 4.34
N ARG A 67 9.47 14.56 3.63
CA ARG A 67 8.91 15.02 2.33
C ARG A 67 8.82 13.90 1.29
N PHE A 68 9.82 13.02 1.22
CA PHE A 68 9.81 11.87 0.31
C PHE A 68 8.62 10.96 0.61
N TRP A 69 8.38 10.67 1.89
CA TRP A 69 7.26 9.84 2.33
C TRP A 69 5.90 10.48 2.12
N VAL A 70 5.80 11.82 2.11
CA VAL A 70 4.56 12.50 1.68
C VAL A 70 4.28 12.21 0.20
N ILE A 71 5.29 12.35 -0.67
CA ILE A 71 5.12 12.10 -2.12
C ILE A 71 4.74 10.64 -2.36
N VAL A 72 5.51 9.71 -1.79
CA VAL A 72 5.24 8.26 -1.89
C VAL A 72 3.85 7.93 -1.33
N GLY A 73 3.48 8.53 -0.19
CA GLY A 73 2.18 8.33 0.44
C GLY A 73 1.02 8.83 -0.41
N VAL A 74 1.12 10.03 -0.99
CA VAL A 74 0.10 10.56 -1.93
C VAL A 74 -0.04 9.67 -3.16
N LEU A 75 1.08 9.23 -3.75
CA LEU A 75 1.05 8.29 -4.87
C LEU A 75 0.42 6.96 -4.47
N GLY A 76 0.73 6.43 -3.27
CA GLY A 76 0.15 5.20 -2.74
C GLY A 76 -1.35 5.30 -2.48
N VAL A 77 -1.82 6.41 -1.90
CA VAL A 77 -3.26 6.68 -1.73
C VAL A 77 -3.95 6.79 -3.09
N GLY A 78 -3.35 7.52 -4.03
CA GLY A 78 -3.88 7.66 -5.39
C GLY A 78 -4.00 6.30 -6.08
N LEU A 79 -2.92 5.51 -6.08
CA LEU A 79 -2.90 4.18 -6.65
C LEU A 79 -3.96 3.28 -6.03
N GLY A 80 -4.00 3.16 -4.70
CA GLY A 80 -4.99 2.33 -4.01
C GLY A 80 -6.43 2.78 -4.26
N TRP A 81 -6.67 4.10 -4.36
CA TRP A 81 -7.98 4.64 -4.74
C TRP A 81 -8.37 4.23 -6.16
N PHE A 82 -7.50 4.50 -7.15
CA PHE A 82 -7.77 4.15 -8.55
C PHE A 82 -7.92 2.64 -8.76
N SER A 83 -7.22 1.82 -7.97
CA SER A 83 -7.30 0.36 -8.06
C SER A 83 -8.56 -0.25 -7.44
N HIS A 84 -9.23 0.39 -6.47
CA HIS A 84 -10.32 -0.29 -5.73
C HIS A 84 -11.56 0.56 -5.39
N PHE A 85 -11.42 1.88 -5.32
CA PHE A 85 -12.47 2.78 -4.87
C PHE A 85 -13.01 3.66 -5.99
N SER A 86 -12.23 3.86 -7.05
CA SER A 86 -12.64 4.61 -8.23
C SER A 86 -13.74 3.86 -9.01
N PRO A 87 -14.73 4.56 -9.59
CA PRO A 87 -15.69 3.95 -10.52
C PRO A 87 -15.06 3.34 -11.77
N MET A 88 -13.78 3.65 -12.04
CA MET A 88 -13.04 3.19 -13.22
C MET A 88 -12.29 1.87 -12.99
N THR A 89 -12.37 1.27 -11.80
CA THR A 89 -11.66 0.02 -11.52
C THR A 89 -12.47 -1.21 -11.90
N ASP A 90 -11.78 -2.21 -12.45
CA ASP A 90 -12.30 -3.55 -12.68
C ASP A 90 -12.31 -4.41 -11.40
N GLN A 91 -11.65 -3.94 -10.32
CA GLN A 91 -11.59 -4.60 -9.01
C GLN A 91 -12.17 -3.74 -7.88
N PRO A 92 -13.45 -3.32 -7.96
CA PRO A 92 -14.08 -2.54 -6.90
C PRO A 92 -14.18 -3.35 -5.60
N VAL A 93 -14.37 -2.66 -4.47
CA VAL A 93 -14.54 -3.29 -3.14
C VAL A 93 -15.60 -4.41 -3.13
N SER A 94 -16.66 -4.27 -3.93
CA SER A 94 -17.71 -5.30 -4.06
C SER A 94 -17.21 -6.59 -4.71
N VAL A 95 -16.28 -6.51 -5.66
CA VAL A 95 -15.60 -7.67 -6.26
C VAL A 95 -14.67 -8.32 -5.24
N VAL A 96 -13.90 -7.54 -4.48
CA VAL A 96 -13.05 -8.07 -3.39
C VAL A 96 -13.90 -8.84 -2.37
N TYR A 97 -15.03 -8.27 -1.93
CA TYR A 97 -15.93 -8.92 -0.98
C TYR A 97 -16.52 -10.23 -1.51
N ARG A 98 -16.92 -10.26 -2.79
CA ARG A 98 -17.57 -11.42 -3.43
C ARG A 98 -16.58 -12.44 -3.99
N GLY A 99 -15.27 -12.15 -3.95
CA GLY A 99 -14.22 -13.04 -4.45
C GLY A 99 -14.04 -14.33 -3.64
N TYR A 100 -14.74 -14.47 -2.52
CA TYR A 100 -14.66 -15.63 -1.64
C TYR A 100 -16.02 -16.30 -1.48
N ALA A 101 -16.04 -17.63 -1.50
CA ALA A 101 -17.24 -18.42 -1.20
C ALA A 101 -17.75 -18.16 0.23
N THR A 102 -16.84 -17.84 1.15
CA THR A 102 -17.15 -17.64 2.55
C THR A 102 -17.21 -16.14 2.89
N PRO A 103 -18.37 -15.60 3.30
CA PRO A 103 -18.56 -14.15 3.46
C PRO A 103 -17.61 -13.45 4.44
N TRP A 104 -17.18 -14.14 5.50
CA TRP A 104 -16.26 -13.55 6.47
C TRP A 104 -14.85 -13.37 5.90
N VAL A 105 -14.41 -14.21 4.95
CA VAL A 105 -13.10 -14.07 4.30
C VAL A 105 -13.10 -12.82 3.42
N GLY A 106 -14.18 -12.62 2.64
CA GLY A 106 -14.36 -11.39 1.87
C GLY A 106 -14.43 -10.14 2.74
N ALA A 107 -15.09 -10.21 3.91
CA ALA A 107 -15.10 -9.11 4.88
C ALA A 107 -13.70 -8.80 5.42
N LEU A 108 -12.88 -9.82 5.72
CA LEU A 108 -11.50 -9.63 6.16
C LEU A 108 -10.62 -9.03 5.06
N ALA A 109 -10.77 -9.45 3.81
CA ALA A 109 -10.05 -8.88 2.67
C ALA A 109 -10.35 -7.38 2.50
N VAL A 110 -11.65 -7.02 2.51
CA VAL A 110 -12.07 -5.61 2.46
C VAL A 110 -11.57 -4.84 3.67
N GLY A 111 -11.64 -5.41 4.87
CA GLY A 111 -11.12 -4.81 6.09
C GLY A 111 -9.61 -4.55 6.02
N CYS A 112 -8.86 -5.50 5.47
CA CYS A 112 -7.42 -5.37 5.24
C CYS A 112 -7.11 -4.22 4.26
N LEU A 113 -7.80 -4.16 3.13
CA LEU A 113 -7.67 -3.07 2.16
C LEU A 113 -8.00 -1.71 2.79
N PHE A 114 -9.12 -1.60 3.52
CA PHE A 114 -9.50 -0.35 4.18
C PHE A 114 -8.45 0.09 5.20
N LEU A 115 -7.98 -0.84 6.03
CA LEU A 115 -6.95 -0.58 7.04
C LEU A 115 -5.63 -0.17 6.39
N LEU A 116 -5.25 -0.79 5.27
CA LEU A 116 -4.11 -0.40 4.46
C LEU A 116 -4.25 1.06 4.00
N MET A 117 -5.37 1.42 3.39
CA MET A 117 -5.59 2.78 2.88
C MET A 117 -5.56 3.84 3.99
N VAL A 118 -6.22 3.58 5.12
CA VAL A 118 -6.20 4.49 6.27
C VAL A 118 -4.78 4.61 6.85
N SER A 119 -4.02 3.50 6.90
CA SER A 119 -2.63 3.51 7.38
C SER A 119 -1.73 4.34 6.46
N VAL A 120 -1.85 4.18 5.14
CA VAL A 120 -1.09 4.98 4.15
C VAL A 120 -1.44 6.46 4.29
N LEU A 121 -2.74 6.80 4.36
CA LEU A 121 -3.17 8.19 4.56
C LEU A 121 -2.62 8.76 5.88
N GLY A 122 -2.74 8.02 6.98
CA GLY A 122 -2.22 8.42 8.29
C GLY A 122 -0.71 8.64 8.29
N ALA A 123 0.06 7.74 7.67
CA ALA A 123 1.50 7.87 7.52
C ALA A 123 1.88 9.07 6.64
N THR A 124 1.11 9.34 5.58
CA THR A 124 1.30 10.50 4.69
C THR A 124 1.11 11.81 5.48
N LEU A 125 0.01 11.91 6.23
CA LEU A 125 -0.28 13.07 7.07
C LEU A 125 0.77 13.27 8.15
N TYR A 126 1.20 12.18 8.81
CA TYR A 126 2.24 12.21 9.82
C TYR A 126 3.61 12.63 9.24
N ALA A 127 3.98 12.11 8.07
CA ALA A 127 5.18 12.55 7.36
C ALA A 127 5.11 14.03 6.98
N GLY A 128 3.94 14.54 6.59
CA GLY A 128 3.70 15.95 6.32
C GLY A 128 3.86 16.82 7.57
N TYR A 129 3.34 16.36 8.71
CA TYR A 129 3.57 16.99 10.00
C TYR A 129 5.06 17.07 10.36
N LEU A 130 5.79 15.95 10.23
CA LEU A 130 7.24 15.91 10.49
C LEU A 130 8.01 16.85 9.55
N TRP A 131 7.62 16.91 8.28
CA TRP A 131 8.23 17.84 7.32
C TRP A 131 8.03 19.29 7.77
N LYS A 132 6.80 19.71 8.07
CA LYS A 132 6.51 21.08 8.52
C LYS A 132 7.29 21.45 9.78
N ARG A 133 7.37 20.53 10.75
CA ARG A 133 8.12 20.73 12.00
C ARG A 133 9.62 20.94 11.73
N GLY A 134 10.21 20.12 10.85
CA GLY A 134 11.64 20.22 10.50
C GLY A 134 11.99 21.42 9.60
N SER A 135 11.01 22.03 8.92
CA SER A 135 11.20 23.27 8.17
C SER A 135 11.07 24.54 9.02
N SER A 136 10.66 24.41 10.29
CA SER A 136 10.46 25.53 11.22
C SER A 136 11.62 25.69 12.22
N SER A 137 12.71 24.94 12.03
CA SER A 137 13.92 24.89 12.87
C SER A 137 15.14 25.24 12.02
#